data_AF-A0A7X8GG35-F1
#
_entry.id   AF-A0A7X8GG35-F1
#
_cell.length_a   1.000
_cell.length_b   1.000
_cell.length_c   1.000
_cell.angle_alpha   90.00
_cell.angle_beta   90.00
_cell.angle_gamma   90.00
#
_symmetry.space_group_name_H-M   'P 1'
#
loop_
_entity.id
_entity.type
_entity.pdbx_description
1 polymer ?
#
loop_
_entity_poly.entity_id
_entity_poly.type
_entity_poly.pdbx_seq_one_letter_code
_entity_poly.pdbx_strand_id
1 'polypeptide(L)' 'MAKKLTSRQENYSQWYNDLVVQADLAENSSVRGCMVIKPYGYAIWEKMQAVLDKMFKDTGHVNAYFPLFIPKSF' A
#
# COMPACT_ATOMS: atom_id res chain seq x y z
N MET A 1 -2.90 -9.78 -26.51
CA MET A 1 -3.83 -8.62 -26.58
C MET A 1 -3.87 -7.98 -25.21
N ALA A 2 -3.53 -6.69 -25.08
CA ALA A 2 -3.56 -6.01 -23.79
C ALA A 2 -5.00 -6.07 -23.22
N LYS A 3 -5.14 -6.48 -21.96
CA LYS A 3 -6.44 -6.63 -21.30
C LYS A 3 -7.06 -5.23 -21.18
N LYS A 4 -8.17 -4.98 -21.88
CA LYS A 4 -8.87 -3.69 -21.85
C LYS A 4 -9.28 -3.39 -20.40
N LEU A 5 -8.77 -2.30 -19.82
CA LEU A 5 -9.17 -1.81 -18.50
C LEU A 5 -10.67 -1.50 -18.50
N THR A 6 -11.38 -1.85 -17.43
CA THR A 6 -12.75 -1.38 -17.22
C THR A 6 -12.80 0.15 -17.23
N SER A 7 -13.84 0.75 -17.82
CA SER A 7 -13.98 2.21 -17.78
C SER A 7 -14.20 2.68 -16.36
N ARG A 8 -13.45 3.71 -15.94
CA ARG A 8 -13.59 4.34 -14.63
C ARG A 8 -15.03 4.83 -14.37
N GLN A 9 -15.72 5.33 -15.39
CA GLN A 9 -17.09 5.83 -15.27
C GLN A 9 -18.13 4.71 -15.16
N GLU A 10 -17.84 3.54 -15.74
CA GLU A 10 -18.75 2.40 -15.75
C GLU A 10 -18.68 1.61 -14.45
N ASN A 11 -17.45 1.33 -13.98
CA ASN A 11 -17.23 0.63 -12.73
C ASN A 11 -15.87 1.02 -12.13
N TYR A 12 -15.91 2.00 -11.23
CA TYR A 12 -14.72 2.52 -10.56
C TYR A 12 -13.96 1.46 -9.75
N SER A 13 -14.68 0.60 -9.03
CA SER A 13 -14.09 -0.42 -8.18
C SER A 13 -13.29 -1.44 -8.99
N GLN A 14 -13.86 -1.92 -10.11
CA GLN A 14 -13.15 -2.84 -11.00
C GLN A 14 -11.98 -2.15 -11.69
N TRP A 15 -12.17 -0.92 -12.18
CA TRP A 15 -11.11 -0.12 -12.78
C TRP A 15 -9.89 0.05 -11.85
N TYR A 16 -10.13 0.34 -10.57
CA TYR A 16 -9.06 0.49 -9.58
C TYR A 16 -8.31 -0.83 -9.36
N ASN A 17 -9.03 -1.94 -9.18
CA ASN A 17 -8.41 -3.25 -9.00
C ASN A 17 -7.63 -3.69 -10.23
N ASP A 18 -8.18 -3.46 -11.44
CA ASP A 18 -7.49 -3.75 -12.69
C ASP A 18 -6.20 -2.94 -12.80
N LEU A 19 -6.22 -1.66 -12.44
CA LEU A 19 -5.02 -0.83 -12.46
C LEU A 19 -3.95 -1.33 -11.49
N VAL A 20 -4.32 -1.66 -10.24
CA VAL A 20 -3.38 -2.16 -9.24
C VAL A 20 -2.68 -3.44 -9.72
N VAL A 21 -3.44 -4.36 -10.32
CA VAL A 21 -2.91 -5.63 -10.84
C VAL A 21 -2.11 -5.43 -12.12
N GLN A 22 -2.64 -4.68 -13.10
CA GLN A 22 -1.99 -4.51 -14.40
C GLN A 22 -0.74 -3.63 -14.33
N ALA A 23 -0.68 -2.70 -13.39
CA ALA A 23 0.52 -1.90 -13.12
C ALA A 23 1.54 -2.64 -12.24
N ASP A 24 1.28 -3.90 -11.86
CA ASP A 24 2.17 -4.72 -11.05
C ASP A 24 2.47 -4.11 -9.66
N LEU A 25 1.48 -3.46 -9.05
CA LEU A 25 1.63 -2.78 -7.76
C LEU A 25 1.40 -3.72 -6.58
N ALA A 26 0.35 -4.53 -6.64
CA ALA A 26 0.00 -5.49 -5.60
C ALA A 26 -0.84 -6.65 -6.17
N GLU A 27 -0.84 -7.77 -5.45
CA GLU A 27 -1.66 -8.95 -5.77
C GLU A 27 -2.33 -9.52 -4.53
N ASN A 28 -3.41 -10.27 -4.71
CA ASN A 28 -4.10 -10.92 -3.60
C ASN A 28 -3.20 -12.00 -2.97
N SER A 29 -3.17 -12.05 -1.63
CA SER A 29 -2.51 -13.13 -0.91
C SER A 29 -3.45 -14.33 -0.68
N SER A 30 -2.91 -15.43 -0.15
CA SER A 30 -3.71 -16.57 0.30
C SER A 30 -4.55 -16.27 1.55
N VAL A 31 -4.25 -15.19 2.27
CA VAL A 31 -4.98 -14.75 3.46
C VAL A 31 -6.04 -13.74 3.02
N ARG A 32 -7.31 -14.03 3.35
CA ARG A 32 -8.43 -13.16 3.01
C ARG A 32 -8.23 -11.77 3.62
N GLY A 33 -8.39 -10.74 2.79
CA GLY A 33 -8.21 -9.34 3.21
C GLY A 33 -6.76 -8.87 3.23
N CYS A 34 -5.81 -9.73 2.85
CA CYS A 34 -4.40 -9.36 2.75
C CYS A 34 -3.92 -9.36 1.30
N MET A 35 -3.00 -8.45 0.99
CA MET A 35 -2.36 -8.33 -0.32
C MET A 35 -0.85 -8.46 -0.17
N VAL A 36 -0.19 -9.00 -1.19
CA VAL A 36 1.26 -8.91 -1.35
C VAL A 36 1.53 -7.64 -2.16
N ILE A 37 2.24 -6.68 -1.54
CA ILE A 37 2.68 -5.47 -2.24
C ILE A 37 3.94 -5.84 -3.02
N LYS A 38 3.91 -5.63 -4.34
CA LYS A 38 5.01 -5.98 -5.25
C LYS A 38 6.10 -4.91 -5.24
N PRO A 39 7.31 -5.18 -5.77
CA PRO A 39 8.42 -4.23 -5.70
C PRO A 39 8.08 -2.82 -6.21
N TYR A 40 7.30 -2.71 -7.28
CA TYR A 40 6.92 -1.40 -7.80
C TYR A 40 5.97 -0.63 -6.86
N GLY A 41 4.97 -1.31 -6.29
CA GLY A 41 4.10 -0.71 -5.27
C GLY A 41 4.86 -0.36 -3.98
N TYR A 42 5.79 -1.22 -3.56
CA TYR A 42 6.58 -1.01 -2.36
C TYR A 42 7.54 0.19 -2.51
N ALA A 43 8.15 0.37 -3.69
CA ALA A 43 9.01 1.52 -3.96
C ALA A 43 8.26 2.87 -3.88
N ILE A 44 6.97 2.90 -4.24
CA ILE A 44 6.13 4.10 -4.05
C ILE A 44 5.95 4.36 -2.55
N TRP A 45 5.63 3.33 -1.78
CA TRP A 45 5.49 3.42 -0.33
C TRP A 45 6.78 3.92 0.34
N GLU A 46 7.94 3.35 0.01
CA GLU A 46 9.24 3.77 0.56
C GLU A 46 9.53 5.25 0.30
N LYS A 47 9.19 5.76 -0.91
CA LYS A 47 9.35 7.18 -1.25
C LYS A 47 8.41 8.06 -0.43
N MET A 48 7.16 7.66 -0.26
CA MET A 48 6.19 8.39 0.56
C MET A 48 6.64 8.43 2.03
N GLN A 49 7.04 7.27 2.57
CA GLN A 49 7.53 7.14 3.93
C GLN A 49 8.75 8.04 4.16
N ALA A 50 9.74 8.02 3.26
CA ALA A 50 10.96 8.81 3.40
C ALA A 50 10.70 10.32 3.42
N VAL A 51 9.77 10.80 2.58
CA VAL A 51 9.38 12.22 2.56
C VAL A 51 8.70 12.62 3.86
N LEU A 52 7.73 11.83 4.32
CA LEU A 52 7.00 12.11 5.55
C LEU A 52 7.89 12.03 6.79
N ASP A 53 8.75 11.01 6.88
CA ASP A 53 9.71 10.82 7.97
C ASP A 53 10.65 12.03 8.09
N LYS A 54 11.14 12.56 6.97
CA LYS A 54 11.92 13.81 6.95
C LYS A 54 11.12 14.98 7.53
N MET A 55 9.89 15.19 7.07
CA MET A 55 9.02 16.28 7.54
C MET A 55 8.75 16.20 9.05
N PHE A 56 8.60 15.00 9.60
CA PHE A 56 8.43 14.81 11.05
C PHE A 56 9.70 15.17 11.82
N LYS A 57 10.87 14.74 11.33
CA LYS A 57 12.16 15.04 11.96
C LYS A 57 12.49 16.53 11.91
N ASP A 58 12.13 17.22 10.83
CA ASP A 58 12.31 18.68 10.69
C ASP A 58 11.53 19.47 11.76
N THR A 59 10.49 18.87 12.36
CA THR A 59 9.69 19.47 13.45
C THR A 59 10.07 18.96 14.84
N GLY A 60 11.19 18.22 14.95
CA GLY A 60 11.72 17.74 16.23
C GLY A 60 11.13 16.40 16.71
N HIS A 61 10.34 15.72 15.89
CA HIS A 61 9.82 14.39 16.25
C HIS A 61 10.94 13.33 16.17
N VAL A 62 10.82 12.32 17.03
CA VAL A 62 11.75 11.18 17.08
C VAL A 62 10.94 9.90 16.91
N ASN A 63 11.40 9.02 16.02
CA ASN A 63 10.74 7.73 15.80
C ASN A 63 10.91 6.84 17.03
N ALA A 64 9.84 6.12 17.37
CA ALA A 64 9.85 5.05 18.37
C ALA A 64 9.25 3.79 17.76
N TYR A 65 9.67 2.62 18.25
CA TYR A 65 9.11 1.33 17.84
C TYR A 65 8.60 0.59 19.07
N PHE A 66 7.31 0.27 19.04
CA PHE A 66 6.62 -0.46 20.11
C PHE A 66 6.31 -1.88 19.64
N PRO A 67 6.12 -2.83 20.59
CA PRO A 67 5.65 -4.16 20.24
C PRO A 67 4.31 -4.13 19.49
N LEU A 68 4.20 -4.92 18.42
CA LEU A 68 2.96 -5.08 17.65
C LEU A 68 1.87 -5.83 18.45
N PHE A 69 2.27 -6.74 19.34
CA PHE A 69 1.36 -7.55 20.13
C PHE A 69 1.09 -6.90 21.49
N ILE A 70 -0.18 -6.63 21.77
CA ILE A 70 -0.65 -6.11 23.06
C ILE A 70 -1.27 -7.27 23.85
N PRO A 71 -0.82 -7.54 25.09
CA PRO A 71 -1.43 -8.58 25.93
C PRO A 71 -2.91 -8.30 26.18
N LYS A 72 -3.74 -9.34 26.13
CA LYS A 72 -5.19 -9.22 26.39
C LYS A 72 -5.51 -8.71 27.80
N SER A 73 -4.59 -8.90 28.76
CA SER A 73 -4.74 -8.53 30.17
C SER A 73 -4.21 -7.13 30.50
N PHE A 74 -3.84 -6.34 29.50
CA PHE A 74 -3.46 -4.94 29.68
C PHE A 74 -4.70 -4.06 29.89
#